data_AF-A0A7S3TN36-F1
#
_entry.id   AF-A0A7S3TN36-F1
#
_cell.length_a   1.000
_cell.length_b   1.000
_cell.length_c   1.000
_cell.angle_alpha   90.00
_cell.angle_beta   90.00
_cell.angle_gamma   90.00
#
_symmetry.space_group_name_H-M   'P 1'
#
loop_
_entity.id
_entity.type
_entity.pdbx_description
1 polymer ?
#
loop_
_entity_poly.entity_id
_entity_poly.type
_entity_poly.pdbx_seq_one_letter_code
_entity_poly.pdbx_strand_id
1 'polypeptide(L)'
;MANIGMPDSLLSRFDLLFVILDKKDKVSDTRVAGHVLSQHCAPPAHHSLTTGPGGNAPRGGAHAGVGAEGVTSDVWMQKDTRRRSIRGLAGDPYADEQPQLTPEFMKKYIHYAKVKCAPQMSDEAAAYIVNAYADLRRTVSQLAARTLPVTARTLETM
;
A
#
# COMPACT_ATOMS: atom_id res chain seq x y z
N MET A 1 -25.91 14.40 -6.72
CA MET A 1 -24.63 14.20 -7.42
C MET A 1 -24.22 15.48 -8.13
N ALA A 2 -23.75 16.50 -7.39
CA ALA A 2 -23.19 17.73 -7.98
C ALA A 2 -21.66 17.80 -7.85
N ASN A 3 -21.07 16.94 -7.00
CA ASN A 3 -19.63 16.94 -6.71
C ASN A 3 -18.81 16.07 -7.69
N ILE A 4 -19.49 15.25 -8.50
CA ILE A 4 -18.88 14.39 -9.53
C ILE A 4 -19.71 14.60 -10.79
N GLY A 5 -19.11 15.19 -11.83
CA GLY A 5 -19.78 15.49 -13.11
C GLY A 5 -19.94 14.27 -14.02
N MET A 6 -20.22 13.08 -13.46
CA MET A 6 -20.39 11.83 -14.20
C MET A 6 -21.84 11.35 -14.13
N PRO A 7 -22.37 10.74 -15.21
CA PRO A 7 -23.70 10.16 -15.21
C PRO A 7 -23.78 8.93 -14.30
N ASP A 8 -24.95 8.73 -13.69
CA ASP A 8 -25.25 7.60 -12.78
C ASP A 8 -24.99 6.22 -13.43
N SER A 9 -25.13 6.13 -14.75
CA SER A 9 -24.85 4.93 -15.53
C SER A 9 -23.37 4.53 -15.54
N LEU A 10 -22.45 5.50 -15.48
CA LEU A 10 -21.01 5.23 -15.35
C LEU A 10 -20.65 4.96 -13.89
N LEU A 11 -21.29 5.65 -12.95
CA LEU A 11 -21.07 5.42 -11.51
C LEU A 11 -21.43 3.99 -11.09
N SER A 12 -22.50 3.43 -11.65
CA SER A 12 -22.88 2.04 -11.41
C SER A 12 -21.86 1.02 -11.95
N ARG A 13 -20.86 1.43 -12.74
CA ARG A 13 -19.81 0.53 -13.23
C ARG A 13 -18.58 0.43 -12.33
N PHE A 14 -18.48 1.32 -11.34
CA PHE A 14 -17.42 1.26 -10.36
C PHE A 14 -17.93 0.49 -9.15
N ASP A 15 -17.18 -0.53 -8.75
CA ASP A 15 -17.57 -1.41 -7.66
C ASP A 15 -17.35 -0.74 -6.29
N LEU A 16 -16.32 0.12 -6.18
CA LEU A 16 -15.99 0.87 -4.97
C LEU A 16 -15.81 2.37 -5.27
N LEU A 17 -16.33 3.21 -4.40
CA LEU A 17 -16.11 4.67 -4.43
C LEU A 17 -15.51 5.16 -3.12
N PHE A 18 -14.28 5.64 -3.19
CA PHE A 18 -13.56 6.20 -2.06
C PHE A 18 -13.64 7.72 -2.08
N VAL A 19 -14.27 8.30 -1.05
CA VAL A 19 -14.29 9.75 -0.85
C VAL A 19 -13.05 10.14 -0.05
N ILE A 20 -12.09 10.78 -0.72
CA ILE A 20 -10.90 11.33 -0.09
C ILE A 20 -11.19 12.78 0.29
N LEU A 21 -11.13 13.08 1.59
CA LEU A 21 -11.30 14.44 2.11
C LEU A 21 -9.98 14.90 2.70
N ASP A 22 -9.50 16.05 2.22
CA ASP A 22 -8.38 16.74 2.84
C ASP A 22 -8.91 17.61 3.99
N LYS A 23 -8.71 17.16 5.23
CA LYS A 23 -9.10 17.89 6.45
C LYS A 23 -7.84 18.33 7.16
N LYS A 24 -7.75 19.62 7.47
CA LYS A 24 -6.65 20.20 8.26
C LYS A 24 -6.64 19.60 9.66
N ASP A 25 -5.62 18.82 9.96
CA ASP A 25 -5.37 18.26 11.29
C ASP A 25 -3.88 18.27 11.56
N LYS A 26 -3.45 18.98 12.62
CA LYS A 26 -2.04 19.18 12.93
C LYS A 26 -1.30 17.86 13.10
N VAL A 27 -1.93 16.84 13.68
CA VAL A 27 -1.29 15.54 13.93
C VAL A 27 -1.09 14.79 12.62
N SER A 28 -2.13 14.66 11.80
CA SER A 28 -2.04 14.05 10.47
C SER A 28 -1.06 14.80 9.56
N ASP A 29 -1.15 16.12 9.51
CA ASP A 29 -0.29 16.97 8.68
C ASP A 29 1.19 16.82 9.06
N THR A 30 1.49 16.78 10.37
CA THR A 30 2.86 16.57 10.86
C THR A 30 3.39 15.19 10.47
N ARG A 31 2.56 14.14 10.57
CA ARG A 31 2.95 12.78 10.16
C ARG A 31 3.20 12.67 8.65
N VAL A 32 2.33 13.27 7.84
CA VAL A 32 2.49 13.31 6.37
C VAL A 32 3.74 14.10 6.00
N ALA A 33 3.96 15.27 6.60
CA ALA A 33 5.16 16.08 6.37
C ALA A 33 6.44 15.31 6.75
N GLY A 34 6.46 14.65 7.90
CA GLY A 34 7.59 13.81 8.31
C GLY A 34 7.89 12.67 7.33
N HIS A 35 6.84 12.02 6.80
CA HIS A 35 6.99 10.98 5.79
C HIS A 35 7.56 11.53 4.47
N VAL A 36 7.01 12.64 3.98
CA VAL A 36 7.48 13.31 2.74
C VAL A 36 8.95 13.73 2.88
N LEU A 37 9.31 14.36 4.00
CA LEU A 37 10.69 14.75 4.28
C LEU A 37 11.62 13.54 4.35
N SER A 38 11.19 12.43 4.96
CA SER A 38 11.98 11.19 4.99
C SER A 38 12.23 10.62 3.60
N GLN A 39 11.31 10.76 2.66
CA GLN A 39 11.48 10.29 1.28
C GLN A 39 12.44 11.19 0.49
N HIS A 40 12.35 12.51 0.69
CA HIS A 40 13.19 13.48 -0.03
C HIS A 40 14.59 13.68 0.55
N CYS A 41 14.79 13.39 1.84
CA CYS A 41 16.12 13.41 2.47
C CYS A 41 16.90 12.10 2.30
N ALA A 42 16.27 11.03 1.77
CA ALA A 42 16.98 9.81 1.45
C ALA A 42 17.82 10.05 0.17
N PRO A 43 19.16 9.91 0.21
CA PRO A 43 19.97 10.06 -0.99
C PRO A 43 19.52 9.02 -2.02
N PRO A 44 19.44 9.38 -3.32
CA PRO A 44 19.15 8.40 -4.36
C PRO A 44 20.25 7.35 -4.31
N ALA A 45 19.87 6.07 -4.14
CA ALA A 45 20.79 4.93 -4.08
C ALA A 45 21.57 4.68 -5.39
N HIS A 46 21.53 5.62 -6.35
CA HIS A 46 22.05 5.44 -7.70
C HIS A 46 22.64 6.76 -8.25
N HIS A 47 23.64 7.32 -7.58
CA HIS A 47 24.64 8.18 -8.24
C HIS A 47 26.01 8.08 -7.56
N SER A 48 26.60 6.88 -7.53
CA SER A 48 28.05 6.73 -7.38
C SER A 48 28.69 6.68 -8.77
N LEU A 49 28.70 7.81 -9.47
CA LEU A 49 29.47 7.98 -10.70
C LEU A 49 30.05 9.39 -10.72
N THR A 50 31.04 9.64 -9.85
CA THR A 50 32.09 10.61 -10.13
C THR A 50 33.31 10.31 -9.25
N THR A 51 34.32 9.81 -9.94
CA THR A 51 35.71 9.63 -9.54
C THR A 51 36.30 10.99 -9.18
N GLY A 52 36.90 11.11 -7.99
CA GLY A 52 37.78 12.21 -7.59
C GLY A 52 38.98 11.63 -6.85
N PRO A 53 40.23 11.93 -7.24
CA PRO A 53 41.41 11.35 -6.63
C PRO A 53 41.79 12.14 -5.36
N GLY A 54 42.04 11.43 -4.26
CA GLY A 54 42.74 11.97 -3.10
C GLY A 54 41.89 12.05 -1.84
N GLY A 55 42.07 11.06 -0.96
CA GLY A 55 41.53 11.07 0.39
C GLY A 55 41.78 9.74 1.09
N ASN A 56 42.94 9.62 1.74
CA ASN A 56 43.33 8.46 2.54
C ASN A 56 42.24 8.04 3.53
N ALA A 57 41.79 6.77 3.45
CA ALA A 57 41.11 6.06 4.52
C ALA A 57 41.89 4.78 4.84
N PRO A 58 42.00 4.37 6.12
CA PRO A 58 42.99 3.40 6.56
C PRO A 58 42.60 1.97 6.18
N ARG A 59 43.63 1.19 5.85
CA ARG A 59 43.60 -0.26 5.67
C ARG A 59 43.09 -0.93 6.95
N GLY A 60 41.94 -1.59 6.86
CA GLY A 60 41.47 -2.60 7.81
C GLY A 60 40.88 -3.75 7.01
N GLY A 61 41.69 -4.78 6.76
CA GLY A 61 41.27 -5.96 6.01
C GLY A 61 40.38 -6.87 6.86
N ALA A 62 39.24 -7.26 6.28
CA ALA A 62 38.55 -8.49 6.63
C ALA A 62 38.27 -9.24 5.32
N HIS A 63 38.74 -10.47 5.28
CA HIS A 63 38.75 -11.38 4.15
C HIS A 63 37.48 -12.23 4.16
N ALA A 64 36.73 -12.25 3.06
CA ALA A 64 35.84 -13.33 2.58
C ALA A 64 35.00 -12.71 1.44
N GLY A 65 35.00 -13.18 0.20
CA GLY A 65 35.12 -14.56 -0.24
C GLY A 65 33.81 -14.94 -0.91
N VAL A 66 33.92 -15.31 -2.19
CA VAL A 66 33.03 -16.20 -2.95
C VAL A 66 31.75 -15.58 -3.52
N GLY A 67 31.67 -15.66 -4.85
CA GLY A 67 30.47 -15.34 -5.61
C GLY A 67 29.32 -16.27 -5.26
N ALA A 68 28.11 -15.73 -5.33
CA ALA A 68 26.89 -16.51 -5.34
C ALA A 68 26.07 -16.03 -6.53
N GLU A 69 26.17 -16.76 -7.64
CA GLU A 69 25.02 -16.93 -8.51
C GLU A 69 23.92 -17.55 -7.66
N GLY A 70 22.96 -16.74 -7.27
CA GLY A 70 21.84 -17.13 -6.45
C GLY A 70 20.78 -16.08 -6.62
N VAL A 71 19.81 -16.35 -7.49
CA VAL A 71 18.54 -15.63 -7.51
C VAL A 71 17.82 -15.99 -6.20
N THR A 72 18.25 -15.42 -5.08
CA THR A 72 17.43 -15.35 -3.88
C THR A 72 16.57 -14.11 -4.10
N SER A 73 15.33 -14.31 -4.54
CA SER A 73 14.33 -13.28 -4.37
C SER A 73 14.07 -13.18 -2.87
N ASP A 74 14.91 -12.43 -2.17
CA ASP A 74 14.77 -12.21 -0.75
C ASP A 74 13.33 -11.72 -0.52
N VAL A 75 12.54 -12.54 0.18
CA VAL A 75 11.10 -12.29 0.39
C VAL A 75 10.92 -10.99 1.16
N TRP A 76 11.92 -10.65 1.98
CA TRP A 76 11.94 -9.51 2.85
C TRP A 76 12.91 -8.46 2.34
N MET A 77 12.43 -7.22 2.25
CA MET A 77 13.31 -6.07 2.08
C MET A 77 14.14 -5.93 3.35
N GLN A 78 15.46 -6.07 3.21
CA GLN A 78 16.38 -5.79 4.29
C GLN A 78 16.23 -4.32 4.68
N LYS A 79 15.78 -4.05 5.90
CA LYS A 79 15.59 -2.68 6.40
C LYS A 79 16.95 -2.00 6.44
N ASP A 80 17.14 -1.02 5.57
CA ASP A 80 18.34 -0.21 5.51
C ASP A 80 18.53 0.52 6.85
N THR A 81 19.49 0.05 7.66
CA THR A 81 19.71 0.52 9.04
C THR A 81 20.08 2.00 9.10
N ARG A 82 20.53 2.58 7.98
CA ARG A 82 20.82 4.02 7.82
C ARG A 82 19.57 4.90 7.86
N ARG A 83 18.38 4.38 7.55
CA ARG A 83 17.11 5.12 7.63
C ARG A 83 16.64 5.36 9.07
N ARG A 84 17.28 4.72 10.06
CA ARG A 84 16.88 4.80 11.48
C ARG A 84 17.16 6.17 12.11
N SER A 85 18.20 6.90 11.69
CA SER A 85 18.59 8.14 12.39
C SER A 85 17.65 9.32 12.15
N ILE A 86 17.01 9.42 10.97
CA ILE A 86 16.04 10.49 10.67
C ILE A 86 14.62 10.10 11.11
N ARG A 87 14.29 8.80 11.06
CA ARG A 87 12.99 8.25 11.49
C ARG A 87 12.76 8.35 13.01
N GLY A 88 13.83 8.56 13.79
CA GLY A 88 13.72 8.77 15.24
C GLY A 88 13.22 10.16 15.67
N LEU A 89 13.22 11.16 14.77
CA LEU A 89 12.74 12.52 15.07
C LEU A 89 11.22 12.66 14.92
N ALA A 90 10.63 11.90 13.99
CA ALA A 90 9.20 11.77 13.83
C ALA A 90 8.78 10.43 14.47
N GLY A 91 8.63 10.44 15.81
CA GLY A 91 8.17 9.30 16.58
C GLY A 91 6.79 8.84 16.14
N ASP A 92 6.75 8.01 15.11
CA ASP A 92 5.59 7.22 14.75
C ASP A 92 5.68 5.89 15.54
N PRO A 93 4.96 5.75 16.67
CA PRO A 93 5.01 4.53 17.48
C PRO A 93 4.47 3.29 16.76
N TYR A 94 3.90 3.45 15.56
CA TYR A 94 3.43 2.36 14.70
C TYR A 94 4.36 2.04 13.51
N ALA A 95 5.45 2.79 13.35
CA ALA A 95 6.37 2.67 12.21
C ALA A 95 7.38 1.51 12.33
N ASP A 96 7.59 1.00 13.54
CA ASP A 96 8.40 -0.18 13.80
C ASP A 96 7.50 -1.40 13.87
N GLU A 97 7.54 -2.22 12.81
CA GLU A 97 7.92 -3.63 12.91
C GLU A 97 7.62 -4.40 11.63
N GLN A 98 6.74 -3.91 10.75
CA GLN A 98 6.35 -4.73 9.61
C GLN A 98 7.51 -4.93 8.62
N PRO A 99 7.96 -6.18 8.38
CA PRO A 99 8.94 -6.47 7.35
C PRO A 99 8.27 -6.21 5.99
N GLN A 100 8.86 -5.33 5.19
CA GLN A 100 8.31 -4.97 3.88
C GLN A 100 8.63 -6.10 2.90
N LEU A 101 7.61 -6.67 2.24
CA LEU A 101 7.83 -7.67 1.21
C LEU A 101 8.47 -7.02 -0.01
N THR A 102 9.38 -7.73 -0.68
CA THR A 102 9.92 -7.24 -1.95
C THR A 102 8.82 -7.14 -3.00
N PRO A 103 8.81 -6.08 -3.83
CA PRO A 103 7.81 -5.92 -4.89
C PRO A 103 7.86 -7.06 -5.91
N GLU A 104 9.03 -7.67 -6.09
CA GLU A 104 9.21 -8.84 -6.97
C GLU A 104 8.51 -10.08 -6.44
N PHE A 105 8.63 -10.35 -5.14
CA PHE A 105 7.90 -11.44 -4.50
C PHE A 105 6.39 -11.19 -4.54
N MET A 106 5.94 -9.97 -4.25
CA MET A 106 4.52 -9.61 -4.31
C MET A 106 3.91 -9.90 -5.69
N LYS A 107 4.63 -9.55 -6.77
CA LYS A 107 4.20 -9.86 -8.15
C LYS A 107 4.07 -11.37 -8.37
N LYS A 108 5.07 -12.16 -7.95
CA LYS A 108 5.05 -13.62 -8.05
C LYS A 108 3.88 -14.22 -7.27
N TYR A 109 3.62 -13.71 -6.06
CA TYR A 109 2.53 -14.17 -5.20
C TYR A 109 1.15 -13.86 -5.79
N ILE A 110 0.94 -12.63 -6.28
CA ILE A 110 -0.32 -12.26 -6.94
C ILE A 110 -0.55 -13.15 -8.16
N HIS A 111 0.48 -13.43 -8.96
CA HIS A 111 0.37 -14.34 -10.09
C HIS A 111 -0.01 -15.76 -9.64
N TYR A 112 0.64 -16.28 -8.61
CA TYR A 112 0.32 -17.58 -8.03
C TYR A 112 -1.15 -17.65 -7.58
N ALA A 113 -1.61 -16.68 -6.78
CA ALA A 113 -2.97 -16.63 -6.27
C ALA A 113 -4.00 -16.58 -7.42
N LYS A 114 -3.75 -15.78 -8.46
CA LYS A 114 -4.64 -15.68 -9.63
C LYS A 114 -4.75 -16.98 -10.45
N VAL A 115 -3.69 -17.79 -10.50
CA VAL A 115 -3.63 -18.98 -11.36
C VAL A 115 -4.01 -20.26 -10.60
N LYS A 116 -3.66 -20.36 -9.32
CA LYS A 116 -3.77 -21.60 -8.54
C LYS A 116 -4.94 -21.61 -7.57
N CYS A 117 -5.45 -20.44 -7.16
CA CYS A 117 -6.53 -20.37 -6.20
C CYS A 117 -7.85 -20.05 -6.92
N ALA A 118 -8.79 -21.00 -6.89
CA ALA A 118 -10.17 -20.79 -7.30
C ALA A 118 -11.07 -21.03 -6.08
N PRO A 119 -11.18 -20.05 -5.17
CA PRO A 119 -12.00 -20.21 -3.96
C PRO A 119 -13.47 -20.38 -4.36
N GLN A 120 -14.15 -21.31 -3.70
CA GLN A 120 -15.59 -21.51 -3.85
C GLN A 120 -16.32 -20.87 -2.67
N MET A 121 -17.46 -20.24 -2.94
CA MET A 121 -18.29 -19.62 -1.93
C MET A 121 -18.97 -20.72 -1.10
N SER A 122 -18.85 -20.64 0.22
CA SER A 122 -19.62 -21.50 1.13
C SER A 122 -21.06 -21.01 1.23
N ASP A 123 -21.99 -21.91 1.53
CA ASP A 123 -23.40 -21.56 1.69
C ASP A 123 -23.64 -20.55 2.83
N GLU A 124 -22.82 -20.62 3.89
CA GLU A 124 -22.84 -19.65 4.99
C GLU A 124 -22.45 -18.23 4.53
N ALA A 125 -21.41 -18.12 3.69
CA ALA A 125 -20.97 -16.85 3.14
C ALA A 125 -22.03 -16.27 2.18
N ALA A 126 -22.67 -17.11 1.37
CA ALA A 126 -23.74 -16.70 0.48
C ALA A 126 -24.93 -16.08 1.25
N ALA A 127 -25.37 -16.74 2.33
CA ALA A 127 -26.44 -16.23 3.18
C ALA A 127 -26.06 -14.90 3.85
N TYR A 128 -24.80 -14.77 4.29
CA TYR A 128 -24.28 -13.54 4.87
C TYR A 128 -24.30 -12.37 3.87
N ILE A 129 -23.81 -12.58 2.64
CA ILE A 129 -23.76 -11.55 1.59
C ILE A 129 -25.18 -11.05 1.24
N VAL A 130 -26.16 -11.95 1.13
CA VAL A 130 -27.55 -11.58 0.84
C VAL A 130 -28.13 -10.66 1.93
N ASN A 131 -27.90 -11.01 3.19
CA ASN A 131 -28.37 -10.20 4.32
C ASN A 131 -27.65 -8.83 4.37
N ALA A 132 -26.33 -8.83 4.19
CA ALA A 132 -25.54 -7.60 4.16
C ALA A 132 -25.97 -6.64 3.03
N TYR A 133 -26.29 -7.17 1.85
CA TYR A 133 -26.80 -6.37 0.73
C TYR A 133 -28.20 -5.80 1.01
N ALA A 134 -29.10 -6.59 1.61
CA ALA A 134 -30.43 -6.13 1.99
C ALA A 134 -30.34 -4.96 2.99
N ASP A 135 -29.45 -5.07 3.98
CA ASP A 135 -29.20 -4.04 4.98
C ASP A 135 -28.55 -2.79 4.37
N LEU A 136 -27.56 -2.96 3.48
CA LEU A 136 -26.93 -1.86 2.75
C LEU A 136 -27.96 -1.07 1.93
N ARG A 137 -28.80 -1.78 1.17
CA ARG A 137 -29.83 -1.15 0.33
C ARG A 137 -30.88 -0.42 1.16
N ARG A 138 -31.27 -0.98 2.32
CA ARG A 138 -32.19 -0.33 3.27
C ARG A 138 -31.58 0.95 3.84
N THR A 139 -30.32 0.89 4.26
CA THR A 139 -29.60 2.01 4.89
C THR A 139 -29.39 3.16 3.91
N VAL A 140 -28.95 2.87 2.69
CA VAL A 140 -28.75 3.88 1.64
C VAL A 140 -30.08 4.52 1.21
N SER A 141 -31.19 3.77 1.25
CA SER A 141 -32.51 4.35 0.96
C SER A 141 -32.98 5.32 2.06
N GLN A 142 -32.54 5.13 3.31
CA GLN A 142 -32.89 5.97 4.46
C GLN A 142 -31.98 7.19 4.60
N LEU A 143 -30.68 7.06 4.30
CA LEU A 143 -29.81 8.20 4.09
C LEU A 143 -30.25 8.90 2.80
N ALA A 144 -31.20 9.82 2.90
CA ALA A 144 -31.60 10.74 1.82
C ALA A 144 -30.43 11.56 1.20
N ALA A 145 -29.21 11.38 1.72
CA ALA A 145 -27.98 11.79 1.08
C ALA A 145 -27.74 10.95 -0.18
N ARG A 146 -27.85 11.62 -1.33
CA ARG A 146 -27.69 11.19 -2.73
C ARG A 146 -26.34 10.53 -3.07
N THR A 147 -25.89 9.53 -2.32
CA THR A 147 -24.50 9.06 -2.36
C THR A 147 -24.35 7.67 -3.00
N LEU A 148 -25.00 7.45 -4.15
CA LEU A 148 -24.77 6.37 -5.13
C LEU A 148 -25.93 5.37 -5.26
N PRO A 149 -26.29 4.97 -6.50
CA PRO A 149 -27.28 3.92 -6.72
C PRO A 149 -26.70 2.57 -6.32
N VAL A 150 -27.28 1.93 -5.30
CA VAL A 150 -27.02 0.51 -5.00
C VAL A 150 -27.82 -0.33 -5.99
N THR A 151 -27.15 -0.99 -6.92
CA THR A 151 -27.75 -1.85 -7.95
C THR A 151 -27.47 -3.32 -7.66
N ALA A 152 -28.12 -4.22 -8.40
CA ALA A 152 -27.87 -5.66 -8.28
C ALA A 152 -26.39 -6.02 -8.50
N ARG A 153 -25.62 -5.19 -9.21
CA ARG A 153 -24.18 -5.37 -9.42
C ARG A 153 -23.38 -5.32 -8.11
N THR A 154 -23.86 -4.62 -7.07
CA THR A 154 -23.20 -4.62 -5.77
C THR A 154 -23.14 -6.02 -5.15
N LEU A 155 -24.09 -6.91 -5.47
CA LEU A 155 -24.01 -8.33 -5.07
C LEU A 155 -22.88 -9.09 -5.79
N GLU A 156 -22.48 -8.68 -6.99
CA GLU A 156 -21.34 -9.28 -7.71
C GLU A 156 -19.99 -8.78 -7.16
N THR A 157 -20.00 -7.64 -6.48
CA THR A 157 -18.83 -7.04 -5.83
C THR A 157 -18.52 -7.63 -4.46
N MET A 158 -19.56 -8.02 -3.72
CA MET A 158 -19.47 -8.57 -2.35
C MET A 158 -19.03 -10.04 -2.36
#